data_AF-A0A2V3W7M5-F1
#
_entry.id   AF-A0A2V3W7M5-F1
#
_cell.length_a   1.000
_cell.length_b   1.000
_cell.length_c   1.000
_cell.angle_alpha   90.00
_cell.angle_beta   90.00
_cell.angle_gamma   90.00
#
_symmetry.space_group_name_H-M   'P 1'
#
loop_
_entity.id
_entity.type
_entity.pdbx_description
1 polymer ?
#
loop_
_entity_poly.entity_id
_entity_poly.type
_entity_poly.pdbx_seq_one_letter_code
_entity_poly.pdbx_strand_id
1 'polypeptide(L)'
;MAITTINLSSLDGNNGFRLDGAIEDGYSGRSVSNAGDVNGDGFADVIIGAPAANISYVVFGKAAGFDAVLNLSSLDGSSGFSLNGPAGDFSGLSVSNAGDVNSDGFDDVIVGTYGANASYVVFGKASGFGATLDLSSLDGSNGFLLEGAATDDVVGREVSNAGDINGDGFDDVMVSAVDFSAYPQIGSSYVVFGKAAGFGATLDLSNLDGNNGFSLDGAAAYGASSISVSSAGDVNGDGFDDVTVGVLGAGYVIFGKASGFDATMDLSSLDGSNGFFLDGATNELSLSSVSSAGDIDGDGFADLIMGGRATVNGQRSDASFVVFGKASGFDATLDLSNLDGSNGFTLYGGNSAADSVSSAGDVNGDGFADLLIGADGADPHGTNSGSSYVVFGKADDFNATIDLSSLDSNSGFRLDGVGAFDSAGVSVSSAGDINNDGFDDLIVGAPGADVVGDDFGTSYVIFGRSNFGSDNVIEGTPGDDNLRGISAAEHFIAGDGNDSLIGRGGADIFEGESGDDNIRVADLGFASVDGGAGNDVLHLDGSGLNMNLADFEDKISDIETICLYGKGDNTLTLTAVDLLNLSDTSNTLKVNGNAGDRIVLDGDWTDGGSRGSGYYHVYTHDDAVLLVGQNVTVDFA
;
A
#
# COMPACT_ATOMS: atom_id res chain seq x y z
N MET A 1 -17.14 17.14 1.30
CA MET A 1 -17.83 16.79 0.03
C MET A 1 -18.37 15.38 0.20
N ALA A 2 -18.77 14.63 -0.84
CA ALA A 2 -18.95 13.19 -0.67
C ALA A 2 -17.57 12.54 -0.56
N ILE A 3 -17.40 11.55 0.31
CA ILE A 3 -16.14 10.82 0.46
C ILE A 3 -15.77 10.10 -0.84
N THR A 4 -14.50 10.23 -1.23
CA THR A 4 -13.92 9.44 -2.31
C THR A 4 -14.00 7.97 -1.96
N THR A 5 -14.63 7.16 -2.83
CA THR A 5 -14.89 5.75 -2.56
C THR A 5 -14.36 4.90 -3.71
N ILE A 6 -13.59 3.87 -3.38
CA ILE A 6 -13.13 2.83 -4.31
C ILE A 6 -13.84 1.54 -3.95
N ASN A 7 -14.49 0.91 -4.93
CA ASN A 7 -15.15 -0.36 -4.71
C ASN A 7 -14.14 -1.49 -4.93
N LEU A 8 -13.99 -2.42 -3.99
CA LEU A 8 -13.04 -3.54 -4.14
C LEU A 8 -13.39 -4.46 -5.33
N SER A 9 -14.61 -4.36 -5.87
CA SER A 9 -15.03 -5.05 -7.09
C SER A 9 -14.55 -4.40 -8.39
N SER A 10 -14.01 -3.19 -8.34
CA SER A 10 -13.45 -2.49 -9.52
C SER A 10 -11.97 -2.78 -9.76
N LEU A 11 -11.37 -3.67 -8.96
CA LEU A 11 -9.96 -4.04 -9.14
C LEU A 11 -9.78 -4.85 -10.43
N ASP A 12 -8.84 -4.44 -11.27
CA ASP A 12 -8.69 -4.94 -12.65
C ASP A 12 -7.29 -5.39 -13.04
N GLY A 13 -6.34 -5.34 -12.11
CA GLY A 13 -4.93 -5.64 -12.31
C GLY A 13 -4.05 -4.41 -12.57
N ASN A 14 -4.64 -3.25 -12.91
CA ASN A 14 -3.93 -1.98 -13.06
C ASN A 14 -4.03 -1.08 -11.83
N ASN A 15 -5.11 -1.22 -11.06
CA ASN A 15 -5.40 -0.42 -9.86
C ASN A 15 -5.36 -1.27 -8.56
N GLY A 16 -4.91 -2.52 -8.69
CA GLY A 16 -4.97 -3.55 -7.66
C GLY A 16 -5.55 -4.84 -8.21
N PHE A 17 -5.57 -5.89 -7.39
CA PHE A 17 -6.04 -7.22 -7.78
C PHE A 17 -6.60 -7.98 -6.58
N ARG A 18 -7.34 -9.05 -6.88
CA ARG A 18 -7.99 -9.91 -5.90
C ARG A 18 -7.25 -11.24 -5.72
N LEU A 19 -7.14 -11.70 -4.48
CA LEU A 19 -6.55 -12.97 -4.06
C LEU A 19 -7.66 -13.93 -3.61
N ASP A 20 -7.99 -14.91 -4.44
CA ASP A 20 -9.08 -15.85 -4.17
C ASP A 20 -8.58 -17.03 -3.32
N GLY A 21 -9.27 -17.29 -2.19
CA GLY A 21 -8.99 -18.41 -1.30
C GLY A 21 -8.96 -19.76 -2.02
N ALA A 22 -8.19 -20.71 -1.49
CA ALA A 22 -7.98 -22.01 -2.13
C ALA A 22 -8.90 -23.13 -1.62
N ILE A 23 -9.49 -22.98 -0.43
CA ILE A 23 -10.19 -24.04 0.32
C ILE A 23 -11.53 -23.53 0.84
N GLU A 24 -12.60 -24.29 0.64
CA GLU A 24 -13.93 -24.07 1.20
C GLU A 24 -13.90 -24.03 2.74
N ASP A 25 -14.64 -23.11 3.35
CA ASP A 25 -14.56 -22.80 4.79
C ASP A 25 -13.14 -22.44 5.29
N GLY A 26 -12.23 -22.07 4.38
CA GLY A 26 -10.83 -21.77 4.73
C GLY A 26 -10.65 -20.43 5.42
N TYR A 27 -11.58 -19.49 5.22
CA TYR A 27 -11.53 -18.12 5.72
C TYR A 27 -10.23 -17.40 5.34
N SER A 28 -9.79 -17.52 4.09
CA SER A 28 -8.62 -16.81 3.58
C SER A 28 -8.79 -15.29 3.72
N GLY A 29 -7.75 -14.58 4.13
CA GLY A 29 -7.85 -13.14 4.45
C GLY A 29 -8.32 -12.87 5.87
N ARG A 30 -8.32 -13.88 6.75
CA ARG A 30 -8.60 -13.68 8.18
C ARG A 30 -7.57 -12.81 8.87
N SER A 31 -6.33 -12.89 8.42
CA SER A 31 -5.21 -12.02 8.80
C SER A 31 -4.36 -11.80 7.54
N VAL A 32 -3.96 -10.55 7.30
CA VAL A 32 -3.11 -10.14 6.17
C VAL A 32 -2.01 -9.20 6.66
N SER A 33 -0.86 -9.24 6.00
CA SER A 33 0.25 -8.32 6.26
C SER A 33 1.16 -8.23 5.03
N ASN A 34 1.98 -7.19 4.92
CA ASN A 34 3.20 -7.31 4.13
C ASN A 34 4.05 -8.47 4.66
N ALA A 35 4.85 -9.05 3.78
CA ALA A 35 5.81 -10.10 4.10
C ALA A 35 7.26 -9.61 3.93
N GLY A 36 7.46 -8.36 3.51
CA GLY A 36 8.76 -7.87 3.05
C GLY A 36 9.19 -8.54 1.73
N ASP A 37 10.45 -8.43 1.34
CA ASP A 37 11.02 -9.12 0.19
C ASP A 37 11.58 -10.50 0.60
N VAL A 38 10.69 -11.50 0.74
CA VAL A 38 11.08 -12.82 1.24
C VAL A 38 11.92 -13.61 0.24
N ASN A 39 11.88 -13.20 -1.03
CA ASN A 39 12.47 -13.92 -2.14
C ASN A 39 13.71 -13.20 -2.73
N GLY A 40 13.91 -11.94 -2.36
CA GLY A 40 15.06 -11.10 -2.71
C GLY A 40 15.02 -10.56 -4.13
N ASP A 41 13.84 -10.38 -4.72
CA ASP A 41 13.70 -9.83 -6.07
C ASP A 41 13.48 -8.32 -6.11
N GLY A 42 13.45 -7.66 -4.95
CA GLY A 42 13.34 -6.23 -4.77
C GLY A 42 11.90 -5.71 -4.84
N PHE A 43 10.91 -6.59 -4.73
CA PHE A 43 9.50 -6.22 -4.61
C PHE A 43 9.00 -6.63 -3.23
N ALA A 44 8.10 -5.84 -2.64
CA ALA A 44 7.43 -6.27 -1.43
C ALA A 44 6.53 -7.48 -1.74
N ASP A 45 6.48 -8.44 -0.83
CA ASP A 45 5.60 -9.60 -0.89
C ASP A 45 4.47 -9.44 0.15
N VAL A 46 3.41 -10.24 0.05
CA VAL A 46 2.30 -10.24 1.02
C VAL A 46 2.04 -11.63 1.60
N ILE A 47 1.62 -11.67 2.86
CA ILE A 47 1.22 -12.90 3.55
C ILE A 47 -0.27 -12.87 3.93
N ILE A 48 -0.96 -14.00 3.73
CA ILE A 48 -2.40 -14.17 3.93
C ILE A 48 -2.66 -15.44 4.76
N GLY A 49 -3.38 -15.30 5.86
CA GLY A 49 -3.82 -16.40 6.71
C GLY A 49 -5.18 -17.00 6.31
N ALA A 50 -5.28 -18.33 6.31
CA ALA A 50 -6.50 -19.12 6.14
C ALA A 50 -6.60 -20.18 7.25
N PRO A 51 -6.92 -19.77 8.49
CA PRO A 51 -6.69 -20.60 9.69
C PRO A 51 -7.54 -21.87 9.73
N ALA A 52 -8.76 -21.85 9.19
CA ALA A 52 -9.59 -23.05 9.17
C ALA A 52 -9.05 -24.12 8.21
N ALA A 53 -8.26 -23.72 7.22
CA ALA A 53 -7.49 -24.63 6.37
C ALA A 53 -6.15 -25.06 7.01
N ASN A 54 -5.69 -24.39 8.08
CA ASN A 54 -4.33 -24.52 8.66
C ASN A 54 -3.24 -24.13 7.64
N ILE A 55 -3.51 -23.11 6.82
CA ILE A 55 -2.61 -22.68 5.75
C ILE A 55 -2.45 -21.16 5.80
N SER A 56 -1.23 -20.70 5.57
CA SER A 56 -0.94 -19.32 5.14
C SER A 56 -0.37 -19.33 3.72
N TYR A 57 -0.48 -18.21 3.01
CA TYR A 57 0.05 -18.05 1.67
C TYR A 57 0.96 -16.84 1.62
N VAL A 58 2.12 -16.96 1.00
CA VAL A 58 2.96 -15.83 0.62
C VAL A 58 2.81 -15.64 -0.89
N VAL A 59 2.51 -14.41 -1.33
CA VAL A 59 2.38 -14.04 -2.74
C VAL A 59 3.47 -13.04 -3.07
N PHE A 60 4.20 -13.31 -4.15
CA PHE A 60 5.33 -12.47 -4.53
C PHE A 60 4.91 -11.23 -5.32
N GLY A 61 5.58 -10.12 -5.06
CA GLY A 61 5.50 -8.89 -5.84
C GLY A 61 6.14 -8.99 -7.20
N LYS A 62 5.86 -8.00 -8.06
CA LYS A 62 6.47 -7.86 -9.40
C LYS A 62 6.11 -6.53 -10.05
N ALA A 63 6.99 -6.07 -10.95
CA ALA A 63 6.88 -4.77 -11.61
C ALA A 63 5.55 -4.48 -12.36
N ALA A 64 4.92 -5.49 -12.96
CA ALA A 64 3.72 -5.29 -13.76
C ALA A 64 3.01 -6.61 -14.11
N GLY A 65 1.79 -6.49 -14.64
CA GLY A 65 1.03 -7.60 -15.22
C GLY A 65 0.39 -8.48 -14.17
N PHE A 66 -0.11 -7.89 -13.08
CA PHE A 66 -1.06 -8.57 -12.22
C PHE A 66 -2.36 -8.76 -13.01
N ASP A 67 -2.85 -9.99 -13.02
CA ASP A 67 -4.22 -10.23 -13.47
C ASP A 67 -5.16 -9.67 -12.39
N ALA A 68 -6.37 -9.26 -12.78
CA ALA A 68 -7.40 -8.82 -11.83
C ALA A 68 -7.68 -9.83 -10.70
N VAL A 69 -7.39 -11.12 -10.94
CA VAL A 69 -7.62 -12.21 -10.01
C VAL A 69 -6.43 -13.18 -10.02
N LEU A 70 -5.88 -13.44 -8.84
CA LEU A 70 -4.92 -14.52 -8.58
C LEU A 70 -5.56 -15.55 -7.66
N ASN A 71 -5.59 -16.81 -8.08
CA ASN A 71 -6.08 -17.91 -7.24
C ASN A 71 -4.95 -18.44 -6.37
N LEU A 72 -5.11 -18.43 -5.04
CA LEU A 72 -4.07 -18.91 -4.12
C LEU A 72 -3.74 -20.40 -4.30
N SER A 73 -4.67 -21.19 -4.85
CA SER A 73 -4.42 -22.58 -5.22
C SER A 73 -3.47 -22.76 -6.41
N SER A 74 -3.14 -21.69 -7.14
CA SER A 74 -2.26 -21.72 -8.31
C SER A 74 -0.79 -21.42 -8.00
N LEU A 75 -0.48 -21.05 -6.75
CA LEU A 75 0.89 -20.77 -6.32
C LEU A 75 1.78 -22.01 -6.49
N ASP A 76 2.92 -21.82 -7.16
CA ASP A 76 3.81 -22.91 -7.58
C ASP A 76 5.27 -22.74 -7.13
N GLY A 77 5.55 -21.69 -6.35
CA GLY A 77 6.88 -21.28 -5.93
C GLY A 77 7.50 -20.16 -6.77
N SER A 78 6.91 -19.81 -7.91
CA SER A 78 7.38 -18.70 -8.78
C SER A 78 6.61 -17.40 -8.58
N SER A 79 5.35 -17.47 -8.17
CA SER A 79 4.50 -16.31 -7.85
C SER A 79 4.11 -16.26 -6.36
N GLY A 80 4.79 -17.05 -5.54
CA GLY A 80 4.43 -17.31 -4.15
C GLY A 80 4.29 -18.81 -3.83
N PHE A 81 3.97 -19.12 -2.58
CA PHE A 81 3.89 -20.48 -2.05
C PHE A 81 2.95 -20.57 -0.83
N SER A 82 2.58 -21.80 -0.45
CA SER A 82 1.79 -22.05 0.76
C SER A 82 2.66 -22.52 1.94
N LEU A 83 2.29 -22.09 3.14
CA LEU A 83 2.81 -22.50 4.43
C LEU A 83 1.77 -23.38 5.11
N ASN A 84 2.02 -24.68 5.18
CA ASN A 84 1.03 -25.65 5.67
C ASN A 84 1.35 -26.03 7.13
N GLY A 85 0.43 -25.70 8.02
CA GLY A 85 0.48 -26.10 9.42
C GLY A 85 0.07 -27.56 9.66
N PRO A 86 0.49 -28.15 10.80
CA PRO A 86 -0.11 -29.36 11.33
C PRO A 86 -1.64 -29.34 11.37
N ALA A 87 -2.26 -30.50 11.17
CA ALA A 87 -3.72 -30.60 11.18
C ALA A 87 -4.34 -30.15 12.53
N GLY A 88 -5.20 -29.13 12.47
CA GLY A 88 -5.95 -28.62 13.61
C GLY A 88 -5.20 -27.60 14.48
N ASP A 89 -4.05 -27.12 14.04
CA ASP A 89 -3.30 -26.06 14.75
C ASP A 89 -3.85 -24.65 14.47
N PHE A 90 -4.65 -24.49 13.41
CA PHE A 90 -5.15 -23.22 12.92
C PHE A 90 -4.03 -22.23 12.55
N SER A 91 -2.92 -22.72 11.98
CA SER A 91 -1.89 -21.89 11.37
C SER A 91 -2.49 -20.89 10.39
N GLY A 92 -2.09 -19.62 10.52
CA GLY A 92 -2.65 -18.51 9.76
C GLY A 92 -3.75 -17.75 10.50
N LEU A 93 -3.89 -17.94 11.83
CA LEU A 93 -4.79 -17.14 12.65
C LEU A 93 -4.38 -15.65 12.64
N SER A 94 -3.09 -15.43 12.79
CA SER A 94 -2.41 -14.13 12.72
C SER A 94 -1.13 -14.33 11.92
N VAL A 95 -0.81 -13.42 11.00
CA VAL A 95 0.40 -13.45 10.18
C VAL A 95 1.03 -12.08 10.13
N SER A 96 2.35 -12.01 10.02
CA SER A 96 3.08 -10.75 9.86
C SER A 96 4.43 -10.98 9.19
N ASN A 97 4.99 -9.94 8.58
CA ASN A 97 6.43 -9.85 8.35
C ASN A 97 7.16 -9.99 9.70
N ALA A 98 8.26 -10.73 9.72
CA ALA A 98 9.15 -10.88 10.86
C ALA A 98 10.43 -10.02 10.74
N GLY A 99 10.65 -9.36 9.61
CA GLY A 99 11.91 -8.71 9.25
C GLY A 99 13.00 -9.74 8.94
N ASP A 100 14.24 -9.30 8.80
CA ASP A 100 15.39 -10.19 8.60
C ASP A 100 15.95 -10.65 9.95
N VAL A 101 15.24 -11.59 10.58
CA VAL A 101 15.53 -12.13 11.91
C VAL A 101 16.89 -12.83 11.96
N ASN A 102 17.37 -13.26 10.79
CA ASN A 102 18.60 -14.03 10.66
C ASN A 102 19.75 -13.25 9.95
N SER A 103 19.52 -12.00 9.57
CA SER A 103 20.42 -11.10 8.83
C SER A 103 21.06 -11.74 7.58
N ASP A 104 20.28 -12.50 6.81
CA ASP A 104 20.75 -13.08 5.53
C ASP A 104 20.37 -12.25 4.29
N GLY A 105 19.69 -11.13 4.51
CA GLY A 105 19.31 -10.12 3.52
C GLY A 105 17.96 -10.39 2.86
N PHE A 106 17.14 -11.26 3.42
CA PHE A 106 15.77 -11.55 2.98
C PHE A 106 14.84 -11.36 4.16
N ASP A 107 13.66 -10.81 3.90
CA ASP A 107 12.66 -10.71 4.95
C ASP A 107 12.10 -12.10 5.30
N ASP A 108 11.84 -12.30 6.59
CA ASP A 108 11.28 -13.52 7.14
C ASP A 108 9.78 -13.31 7.45
N VAL A 109 9.03 -14.40 7.66
CA VAL A 109 7.60 -14.29 8.03
C VAL A 109 7.30 -15.05 9.31
N ILE A 110 6.34 -14.54 10.08
CA ILE A 110 5.83 -15.19 11.29
C ILE A 110 4.36 -15.59 11.14
N VAL A 111 4.04 -16.81 11.54
CA VAL A 111 2.70 -17.40 11.49
C VAL A 111 2.27 -17.82 12.89
N GLY A 112 1.21 -17.19 13.38
CA GLY A 112 0.53 -17.52 14.62
C GLY A 112 -0.46 -18.68 14.48
N THR A 113 -0.68 -19.38 15.60
CA THR A 113 -1.60 -20.52 15.69
C THR A 113 -2.56 -20.34 16.87
N TYR A 114 -3.71 -21.03 16.84
CA TYR A 114 -4.63 -21.10 17.98
C TYR A 114 -4.52 -22.42 18.75
N GLY A 115 -4.26 -23.52 18.04
CA GLY A 115 -4.47 -24.89 18.54
C GLY A 115 -3.22 -25.62 19.03
N ALA A 116 -2.02 -25.05 18.83
CA ALA A 116 -0.76 -25.77 19.06
C ALA A 116 0.17 -25.13 20.10
N ASN A 117 -0.26 -24.04 20.77
CA ASN A 117 0.60 -23.27 21.68
C ASN A 117 1.95 -22.92 21.02
N ALA A 118 1.85 -22.40 19.80
CA ALA A 118 2.97 -22.34 18.88
C ALA A 118 2.89 -21.12 17.96
N SER A 119 4.04 -20.66 17.51
CA SER A 119 4.18 -19.80 16.33
C SER A 119 5.36 -20.26 15.50
N TYR A 120 5.35 -19.98 14.21
CA TYR A 120 6.41 -20.41 13.30
C TYR A 120 7.04 -19.18 12.66
N VAL A 121 8.36 -19.06 12.77
CA VAL A 121 9.15 -18.11 11.98
C VAL A 121 9.74 -18.87 10.81
N VAL A 122 9.55 -18.39 9.59
CA VAL A 122 10.01 -19.01 8.35
C VAL A 122 10.99 -18.06 7.67
N PHE A 123 12.19 -18.55 7.36
CA PHE A 123 13.21 -17.71 6.77
C PHE A 123 13.01 -17.48 5.26
N GLY A 124 13.21 -16.23 4.85
CA GLY A 124 13.35 -15.80 3.47
C GLY A 124 14.55 -16.46 2.78
N LYS A 125 14.60 -16.46 1.44
CA LYS A 125 15.77 -16.92 0.67
C LYS A 125 15.68 -16.61 -0.83
N ALA A 126 16.84 -16.37 -1.44
CA ALA A 126 16.99 -16.29 -2.90
C ALA A 126 16.85 -17.61 -3.67
N SER A 127 16.96 -18.78 -3.01
CA SER A 127 17.07 -20.07 -3.72
C SER A 127 15.76 -20.58 -4.37
N GLY A 128 14.72 -19.74 -4.38
CA GLY A 128 13.39 -20.07 -4.85
C GLY A 128 12.64 -20.95 -3.84
N PHE A 129 11.32 -20.78 -3.79
CA PHE A 129 10.44 -21.59 -2.97
C PHE A 129 9.83 -22.72 -3.80
N GLY A 130 9.52 -23.84 -3.15
CA GLY A 130 8.59 -24.80 -3.75
C GLY A 130 7.16 -24.30 -3.56
N ALA A 131 6.20 -24.88 -4.27
CA ALA A 131 4.78 -24.53 -4.12
C ALA A 131 4.26 -24.61 -2.66
N THR A 132 4.86 -25.47 -1.84
CA THR A 132 4.46 -25.69 -0.46
C THR A 132 5.66 -25.90 0.44
N LEU A 133 5.62 -25.29 1.64
CA LEU A 133 6.49 -25.57 2.78
C LEU A 133 5.63 -26.11 3.93
N ASP A 134 6.05 -27.21 4.54
CA ASP A 134 5.42 -27.79 5.73
C ASP A 134 6.05 -27.16 6.99
N LEU A 135 5.26 -26.50 7.83
CA LEU A 135 5.74 -25.82 9.04
C LEU A 135 6.32 -26.81 10.06
N SER A 136 5.94 -28.09 10.00
CA SER A 136 6.56 -29.13 10.85
C SER A 136 7.96 -29.54 10.39
N SER A 137 8.40 -29.06 9.22
CA SER A 137 9.74 -29.34 8.66
C SER A 137 10.79 -28.28 9.03
N LEU A 138 10.43 -27.27 9.82
CA LEU A 138 11.37 -26.26 10.29
C LEU A 138 12.43 -26.88 11.19
N ASP A 139 13.70 -26.58 10.93
CA ASP A 139 14.83 -27.24 11.60
C ASP A 139 15.90 -26.28 12.16
N GLY A 140 15.64 -24.97 12.11
CA GLY A 140 16.56 -23.90 12.50
C GLY A 140 17.42 -23.37 11.35
N SER A 141 17.41 -24.02 10.19
CA SER A 141 18.10 -23.53 8.97
C SER A 141 17.16 -22.89 7.94
N ASN A 142 15.86 -23.12 8.08
CA ASN A 142 14.79 -22.62 7.20
C ASN A 142 13.67 -21.93 8.00
N GLY A 143 13.95 -21.59 9.26
CA GLY A 143 12.98 -21.13 10.24
C GLY A 143 12.94 -22.02 11.49
N PHE A 144 12.11 -21.65 12.46
CA PHE A 144 12.00 -22.34 13.74
C PHE A 144 10.61 -22.18 14.36
N LEU A 145 10.30 -23.06 15.30
CA LEU A 145 9.08 -23.04 16.12
C LEU A 145 9.33 -22.26 17.41
N LEU A 146 8.43 -21.33 17.74
CA LEU A 146 8.26 -20.74 19.07
C LEU A 146 7.24 -21.59 19.84
N GLU A 147 7.68 -22.26 20.90
CA GLU A 147 6.82 -23.08 21.77
C GLU A 147 6.49 -22.33 23.06
N GLY A 148 5.23 -22.35 23.49
CA GLY A 148 4.81 -21.60 24.67
C GLY A 148 5.40 -22.06 25.99
N ALA A 149 5.51 -21.12 26.92
CA ALA A 149 6.21 -21.29 28.19
C ALA A 149 5.48 -22.24 29.16
N ALA A 150 4.16 -22.37 29.03
CA ALA A 150 3.33 -23.32 29.75
C ALA A 150 2.37 -24.09 28.83
N THR A 151 1.92 -25.27 29.27
CA THR A 151 1.10 -26.20 28.46
C THR A 151 -0.29 -25.68 28.07
N ASP A 152 -0.79 -24.66 28.77
CA ASP A 152 -2.10 -24.05 28.54
C ASP A 152 -2.00 -22.58 28.06
N ASP A 153 -0.78 -22.12 27.76
CA ASP A 153 -0.60 -20.86 27.05
C ASP A 153 -1.14 -21.05 25.62
N VAL A 154 -1.85 -20.06 25.10
CA VAL A 154 -2.21 -20.02 23.69
C VAL A 154 -1.31 -18.99 23.04
N VAL A 155 -0.05 -19.39 22.81
CA VAL A 155 0.92 -18.60 22.05
C VAL A 155 0.53 -18.53 20.58
N GLY A 156 0.79 -17.38 19.96
CA GLY A 156 0.58 -17.17 18.53
C GLY A 156 -0.82 -16.71 18.19
N ARG A 157 -1.58 -16.25 19.19
CA ARG A 157 -2.89 -15.65 18.95
C ARG A 157 -2.78 -14.38 18.10
N GLU A 158 -1.78 -13.57 18.40
CA GLU A 158 -1.31 -12.43 17.59
C GLU A 158 0.21 -12.49 17.50
N VAL A 159 0.74 -12.18 16.32
CA VAL A 159 2.17 -12.15 16.01
C VAL A 159 2.51 -10.86 15.26
N SER A 160 3.73 -10.36 15.43
CA SER A 160 4.23 -9.20 14.70
C SER A 160 5.77 -9.20 14.70
N ASN A 161 6.41 -8.41 13.84
CA ASN A 161 7.80 -8.01 14.10
C ASN A 161 7.88 -7.08 15.32
N ALA A 162 9.07 -6.98 15.89
CA ALA A 162 9.42 -6.03 16.95
C ALA A 162 10.44 -4.98 16.47
N GLY A 163 10.86 -5.04 15.20
CA GLY A 163 12.04 -4.33 14.70
C GLY A 163 13.32 -4.74 15.45
N ASP A 164 14.38 -3.94 15.33
CA ASP A 164 15.62 -4.13 16.11
C ASP A 164 15.51 -3.40 17.46
N ILE A 165 14.66 -3.93 18.35
CA ILE A 165 14.40 -3.32 19.66
C ILE A 165 15.66 -3.29 20.56
N ASN A 166 16.63 -4.15 20.26
CA ASN A 166 17.82 -4.34 21.08
C ASN A 166 19.10 -3.71 20.46
N GLY A 167 19.01 -3.24 19.21
CA GLY A 167 20.03 -2.54 18.43
C GLY A 167 21.24 -3.40 18.05
N ASP A 168 21.04 -4.71 17.84
CA ASP A 168 22.10 -5.62 17.43
C ASP A 168 22.15 -5.90 15.92
N GLY A 169 21.25 -5.27 15.16
CA GLY A 169 21.16 -5.30 13.70
C GLY A 169 20.38 -6.48 13.15
N PHE A 170 19.63 -7.18 13.99
CA PHE A 170 18.70 -8.25 13.59
C PHE A 170 17.29 -7.81 13.95
N ASP A 171 16.33 -8.11 13.08
CA ASP A 171 14.95 -7.89 13.44
C ASP A 171 14.49 -8.91 14.50
N ASP A 172 13.72 -8.42 15.46
CA ASP A 172 13.17 -9.21 16.56
C ASP A 172 11.70 -9.51 16.28
N VAL A 173 11.13 -10.53 16.94
CA VAL A 173 9.73 -10.93 16.75
C VAL A 173 8.92 -10.88 18.04
N MET A 174 7.64 -10.56 17.91
CA MET A 174 6.68 -10.52 19.00
C MET A 174 5.62 -11.60 18.86
N VAL A 175 5.28 -12.24 19.97
CA VAL A 175 4.13 -13.16 20.06
C VAL A 175 3.33 -12.89 21.33
N SER A 176 2.01 -12.88 21.20
CA SER A 176 1.12 -12.88 22.36
C SER A 176 0.81 -14.31 22.83
N ALA A 177 0.56 -14.44 24.13
CA ALA A 177 0.18 -15.68 24.78
C ALA A 177 -0.94 -15.45 25.77
N VAL A 178 -1.97 -16.28 25.73
CA VAL A 178 -3.10 -16.19 26.66
C VAL A 178 -3.15 -17.45 27.52
N ASP A 179 -2.96 -17.29 28.83
CA ASP A 179 -3.15 -18.39 29.78
C ASP A 179 -4.64 -18.50 30.16
N PHE A 180 -5.33 -19.47 29.57
CA PHE A 180 -6.74 -19.76 29.88
C PHE A 180 -6.93 -20.56 31.19
N SER A 181 -5.84 -21.06 31.79
CA SER A 181 -5.88 -21.81 33.05
C SER A 181 -5.93 -20.91 34.29
N ALA A 182 -5.48 -19.66 34.18
CA ALA A 182 -5.54 -18.64 35.24
C ALA A 182 -6.90 -17.91 35.30
N TYR A 183 -7.36 -17.57 36.52
CA TYR A 183 -8.51 -16.68 36.75
C TYR A 183 -8.15 -15.53 37.71
N PRO A 184 -8.27 -14.26 37.28
CA PRO A 184 -8.59 -13.82 35.90
C PRO A 184 -7.54 -14.30 34.88
N GLN A 185 -7.92 -14.41 33.59
CA GLN A 185 -6.93 -14.75 32.57
C GLN A 185 -5.84 -13.69 32.57
N ILE A 186 -4.59 -14.15 32.62
CA ILE A 186 -3.42 -13.31 32.44
C ILE A 186 -2.90 -13.69 31.06
N GLY A 187 -2.59 -12.69 30.24
CA GLY A 187 -1.82 -12.95 29.05
C GLY A 187 -0.48 -12.25 29.15
N SER A 188 0.53 -12.89 28.60
CA SER A 188 1.87 -12.36 28.45
C SER A 188 2.10 -12.09 26.97
N SER A 189 3.00 -11.17 26.69
CA SER A 189 3.59 -11.04 25.36
C SER A 189 5.07 -11.34 25.47
N TYR A 190 5.68 -11.81 24.40
CA TYR A 190 7.09 -12.16 24.38
C TYR A 190 7.74 -11.46 23.20
N VAL A 191 8.94 -10.95 23.43
CA VAL A 191 9.86 -10.49 22.40
C VAL A 191 10.98 -11.51 22.31
N VAL A 192 11.30 -11.98 21.11
CA VAL A 192 12.37 -12.93 20.84
C VAL A 192 13.38 -12.26 19.94
N PHE A 193 14.65 -12.28 20.35
CA PHE A 193 15.69 -11.60 19.59
C PHE A 193 16.18 -12.40 18.39
N GLY A 194 16.39 -11.69 17.28
CA GLY A 194 17.04 -12.17 16.08
C GLY A 194 18.52 -12.48 16.31
N LYS A 195 19.13 -13.19 15.35
CA LYS A 195 20.59 -13.49 15.35
C LYS A 195 21.03 -14.15 14.05
N ALA A 196 22.30 -13.98 13.70
CA ALA A 196 22.87 -14.47 12.45
C ALA A 196 22.83 -15.99 12.23
N ALA A 197 22.87 -16.79 13.30
CA ALA A 197 22.94 -18.25 13.17
C ALA A 197 22.62 -18.99 14.49
N GLY A 198 22.38 -20.29 14.35
CA GLY A 198 22.26 -21.18 15.50
C GLY A 198 20.88 -21.14 16.15
N PHE A 199 19.84 -20.83 15.38
CA PHE A 199 18.48 -21.20 15.75
C PHE A 199 18.39 -22.73 15.83
N GLY A 200 17.78 -23.22 16.90
CA GLY A 200 17.32 -24.60 16.93
C GLY A 200 15.99 -24.71 16.18
N ALA A 201 15.57 -25.93 15.89
CA ALA A 201 14.23 -26.18 15.34
C ALA A 201 13.10 -25.64 16.24
N THR A 202 13.35 -25.51 17.55
CA THR A 202 12.39 -25.05 18.55
C THR A 202 13.08 -24.13 19.55
N LEU A 203 12.43 -23.02 19.87
CA LEU A 203 12.72 -22.15 21.00
C LEU A 203 11.51 -22.17 21.94
N ASP A 204 11.72 -22.70 23.15
CA ASP A 204 10.73 -22.67 24.22
C ASP A 204 10.83 -21.33 24.96
N LEU A 205 9.73 -20.56 24.96
CA LEU A 205 9.63 -19.21 25.50
C LEU A 205 9.89 -19.13 27.02
N SER A 206 9.83 -20.25 27.74
CA SER A 206 10.24 -20.28 29.16
C SER A 206 11.75 -20.13 29.36
N ASN A 207 12.54 -20.24 28.27
CA ASN A 207 14.00 -20.09 28.29
C ASN A 207 14.47 -18.68 27.91
N LEU A 208 13.56 -17.70 27.81
CA LEU A 208 13.94 -16.30 27.62
C LEU A 208 14.66 -15.78 28.88
N ASP A 209 15.82 -15.17 28.67
CA ASP A 209 16.73 -14.78 29.77
C ASP A 209 17.20 -13.32 29.71
N GLY A 210 16.67 -12.53 28.76
CA GLY A 210 17.06 -11.15 28.51
C GLY A 210 18.18 -10.99 27.47
N ASN A 211 18.88 -12.06 27.09
CA ASN A 211 19.88 -12.06 26.01
C ASN A 211 19.37 -12.68 24.71
N ASN A 212 18.26 -13.42 24.76
CA ASN A 212 17.61 -14.06 23.62
C ASN A 212 16.14 -13.62 23.47
N GLY A 213 15.76 -12.55 24.18
CA GLY A 213 14.39 -12.07 24.31
C GLY A 213 13.94 -11.99 25.76
N PHE A 214 12.72 -11.54 25.97
CA PHE A 214 12.12 -11.31 27.29
C PHE A 214 10.59 -11.39 27.24
N SER A 215 9.97 -11.59 28.41
CA SER A 215 8.51 -11.50 28.57
C SER A 215 8.06 -10.11 29.00
N LEU A 216 6.90 -9.70 28.51
CA LEU A 216 6.16 -8.51 28.89
C LEU A 216 4.99 -8.94 29.78
N ASP A 217 5.13 -8.70 31.08
CA ASP A 217 4.16 -9.11 32.11
C ASP A 217 3.45 -7.90 32.70
N GLY A 218 2.21 -8.07 33.17
CA GLY A 218 1.52 -7.02 33.93
C GLY A 218 0.50 -6.21 33.15
N ALA A 219 0.20 -6.58 31.89
CA ALA A 219 -1.00 -6.10 31.22
C ALA A 219 -2.23 -6.59 32.01
N ALA A 220 -3.06 -5.66 32.49
CA ALA A 220 -3.98 -5.92 33.59
C ALA A 220 -4.99 -7.08 33.39
N ALA A 221 -5.45 -7.61 34.53
CA ALA A 221 -6.36 -8.72 34.82
C ALA A 221 -7.76 -8.76 34.14
N TYR A 222 -8.00 -8.02 33.07
CA TYR A 222 -9.28 -8.01 32.36
C TYR A 222 -9.06 -8.22 30.87
N GLY A 223 -9.45 -9.40 30.37
CA GLY A 223 -9.60 -9.61 28.92
C GLY A 223 -8.33 -9.98 28.15
N ALA A 224 -7.50 -10.88 28.69
CA ALA A 224 -6.36 -11.47 27.96
C ALA A 224 -6.74 -12.09 26.59
N SER A 225 -8.03 -12.38 26.36
CA SER A 225 -8.59 -12.74 25.05
C SER A 225 -8.59 -11.60 24.01
N SER A 226 -7.99 -10.45 24.28
CA SER A 226 -7.94 -9.27 23.39
C SER A 226 -6.55 -8.63 23.36
N ILE A 227 -5.49 -9.40 23.62
CA ILE A 227 -4.11 -8.91 23.43
C ILE A 227 -3.84 -8.71 21.93
N SER A 228 -3.29 -7.56 21.59
CA SER A 228 -2.71 -7.18 20.30
C SER A 228 -1.28 -6.71 20.53
N VAL A 229 -0.36 -7.10 19.65
CA VAL A 229 1.06 -6.75 19.72
C VAL A 229 1.49 -6.22 18.36
N SER A 230 2.39 -5.24 18.34
CA SER A 230 2.99 -4.73 17.11
C SER A 230 4.29 -4.00 17.41
N SER A 231 5.16 -3.89 16.41
CA SER A 231 6.21 -2.85 16.42
C SER A 231 5.55 -1.48 16.50
N ALA A 232 6.19 -0.59 17.24
CA ALA A 232 5.83 0.82 17.33
C ALA A 232 6.72 1.69 16.41
N GLY A 233 7.80 1.14 15.86
CA GLY A 233 8.91 1.92 15.29
C GLY A 233 9.65 2.72 16.38
N ASP A 234 10.54 3.62 16.00
CA ASP A 234 11.26 4.48 16.94
C ASP A 234 10.42 5.71 17.34
N VAL A 235 9.53 5.52 18.33
CA VAL A 235 8.58 6.56 18.79
C VAL A 235 9.30 7.66 19.55
N ASN A 236 10.45 7.34 20.14
CA ASN A 236 11.20 8.25 20.99
C ASN A 236 12.47 8.83 20.33
N GLY A 237 12.84 8.35 19.14
CA GLY A 237 13.96 8.81 18.31
C GLY A 237 15.34 8.52 18.90
N ASP A 238 15.48 7.44 19.67
CA ASP A 238 16.78 7.03 20.23
C ASP A 238 17.55 6.04 19.35
N GLY A 239 16.96 5.67 18.21
CA GLY A 239 17.53 4.80 17.19
C GLY A 239 17.32 3.31 17.45
N PHE A 240 16.44 2.95 18.40
CA PHE A 240 15.98 1.58 18.61
C PHE A 240 14.49 1.50 18.29
N ASP A 241 14.06 0.39 17.72
CA ASP A 241 12.62 0.18 17.52
C ASP A 241 11.94 -0.01 18.88
N ASP A 242 10.75 0.57 19.03
CA ASP A 242 9.90 0.40 20.19
C ASP A 242 8.82 -0.64 19.90
N VAL A 243 8.15 -1.14 20.94
CA VAL A 243 7.03 -2.09 20.78
C VAL A 243 5.79 -1.63 21.52
N THR A 244 4.62 -2.02 21.00
CA THR A 244 3.34 -1.70 21.61
C THR A 244 2.53 -2.96 21.92
N VAL A 245 1.85 -2.94 23.07
CA VAL A 245 0.93 -3.98 23.52
C VAL A 245 -0.40 -3.35 23.86
N GLY A 246 -1.44 -3.74 23.12
CA GLY A 246 -2.83 -3.39 23.41
C GLY A 246 -3.52 -4.52 24.15
N VAL A 247 -4.24 -4.19 25.21
CA VAL A 247 -5.16 -5.11 25.89
C VAL A 247 -6.49 -4.41 26.15
N LEU A 248 -7.51 -5.16 26.56
CA LEU A 248 -8.82 -4.60 26.85
C LEU A 248 -8.73 -3.55 27.98
N GLY A 249 -8.78 -2.27 27.61
CA GLY A 249 -8.77 -1.13 28.54
C GLY A 249 -7.40 -0.57 28.91
N ALA A 250 -6.34 -1.01 28.25
CA ALA A 250 -4.98 -0.56 28.52
C ALA A 250 -4.10 -0.70 27.28
N GLY A 251 -3.27 0.32 26.99
CA GLY A 251 -2.19 0.22 26.00
C GLY A 251 -0.85 0.49 26.67
N TYR A 252 0.21 -0.12 26.14
CA TYR A 252 1.57 0.04 26.65
C TYR A 252 2.51 0.24 25.48
N VAL A 253 3.39 1.22 25.58
CA VAL A 253 4.52 1.41 24.68
C VAL A 253 5.77 1.14 25.49
N ILE A 254 6.66 0.31 24.97
CA ILE A 254 7.90 -0.11 25.61
C ILE A 254 9.04 0.34 24.73
N PHE A 255 9.95 1.13 25.31
CA PHE A 255 11.06 1.66 24.55
C PHE A 255 12.17 0.63 24.34
N GLY A 256 12.66 0.58 23.11
CA GLY A 256 13.86 -0.11 22.74
C GLY A 256 15.07 0.48 23.43
N LYS A 257 16.13 -0.33 23.47
CA LYS A 257 17.42 0.06 24.02
C LYS A 257 18.46 -0.97 23.66
N ALA A 258 19.71 -0.52 23.64
CA ALA A 258 20.85 -1.42 23.59
C ALA A 258 20.72 -2.55 24.63
N SER A 259 21.19 -3.75 24.25
CA SER A 259 21.22 -4.99 25.05
C SER A 259 21.28 -4.78 26.58
N GLY A 260 20.47 -5.54 27.31
CA GLY A 260 20.31 -5.41 28.77
C GLY A 260 18.86 -5.43 29.23
N PHE A 261 18.01 -6.18 28.52
CA PHE A 261 16.67 -6.51 29.00
C PHE A 261 16.78 -7.55 30.10
N ASP A 262 15.94 -7.42 31.12
CA ASP A 262 15.72 -8.52 32.07
C ASP A 262 14.84 -9.57 31.37
N ALA A 263 14.93 -10.83 31.80
CA ALA A 263 14.09 -11.91 31.27
C ALA A 263 12.59 -11.62 31.32
N THR A 264 12.16 -10.77 32.26
CA THR A 264 10.78 -10.32 32.43
C THR A 264 10.77 -8.82 32.70
N MET A 265 9.94 -8.11 31.93
CA MET A 265 9.62 -6.70 32.15
C MET A 265 8.21 -6.59 32.73
N ASP A 266 8.08 -5.88 33.85
CA ASP A 266 6.80 -5.55 34.48
C ASP A 266 6.26 -4.24 33.88
N LEU A 267 5.17 -4.32 33.11
CA LEU A 267 4.51 -3.19 32.45
C LEU A 267 3.97 -2.14 33.43
N SER A 268 3.80 -2.48 34.71
CA SER A 268 3.45 -1.48 35.74
C SER A 268 4.65 -0.60 36.17
N SER A 269 5.86 -0.96 35.72
CA SER A 269 7.09 -0.21 35.98
C SER A 269 7.43 0.84 34.93
N LEU A 270 6.57 1.02 33.91
CA LEU A 270 6.75 2.06 32.91
C LEU A 270 6.69 3.45 33.56
N ASP A 271 7.68 4.30 33.28
CA ASP A 271 7.86 5.58 33.96
C ASP A 271 8.08 6.78 33.03
N GLY A 272 7.98 6.57 31.71
CA GLY A 272 8.24 7.56 30.67
C GLY A 272 9.68 7.54 30.17
N SER A 273 10.61 6.84 30.83
CA SER A 273 12.00 6.65 30.37
C SER A 273 12.27 5.29 29.75
N ASN A 274 11.40 4.32 29.98
CA ASN A 274 11.46 2.94 29.47
C ASN A 274 10.17 2.56 28.71
N GLY A 275 9.36 3.55 28.36
CA GLY A 275 8.02 3.39 27.82
C GLY A 275 6.96 4.07 28.70
N PHE A 276 5.70 3.97 28.29
CA PHE A 276 4.58 4.65 28.95
C PHE A 276 3.26 3.89 28.80
N PHE A 277 2.34 4.18 29.72
CA PHE A 277 0.98 3.65 29.71
C PHE A 277 0.03 4.57 28.95
N LEU A 278 -0.83 3.99 28.13
CA LEU A 278 -1.88 4.68 27.39
C LEU A 278 -3.20 4.51 28.14
N ASP A 279 -3.64 5.58 28.80
CA ASP A 279 -4.84 5.59 29.63
C ASP A 279 -6.06 6.05 28.82
N GLY A 280 -7.11 5.26 28.97
CA GLY A 280 -8.44 5.59 28.50
C GLY A 280 -9.23 6.32 29.53
N ALA A 281 -9.41 7.62 29.33
CA ALA A 281 -10.08 8.59 30.20
C ALA A 281 -11.36 8.15 30.97
N THR A 282 -11.99 7.02 30.64
CA THR A 282 -13.24 6.55 31.28
C THR A 282 -13.25 5.10 31.79
N ASN A 283 -12.15 4.33 31.77
CA ASN A 283 -12.19 2.85 31.90
C ASN A 283 -13.07 2.17 30.81
N GLU A 284 -13.43 2.89 29.75
CA GLU A 284 -14.28 2.37 28.66
C GLU A 284 -13.49 2.12 27.38
N LEU A 285 -12.17 2.39 27.37
CA LEU A 285 -11.33 1.93 26.28
C LEU A 285 -11.35 0.40 26.24
N SER A 286 -11.37 -0.12 25.03
CA SER A 286 -11.21 -1.53 24.73
C SER A 286 -10.34 -1.52 23.49
N LEU A 287 -9.02 -1.53 23.68
CA LEU A 287 -8.12 -1.57 22.53
C LEU A 287 -8.30 -2.93 21.85
N SER A 288 -8.64 -2.91 20.57
CA SER A 288 -8.87 -4.07 19.72
C SER A 288 -7.64 -4.41 18.89
N SER A 289 -6.89 -3.40 18.46
CA SER A 289 -5.75 -3.50 17.56
C SER A 289 -4.77 -2.37 17.85
N VAL A 290 -3.47 -2.63 17.77
CA VAL A 290 -2.40 -1.63 17.88
C VAL A 290 -1.41 -1.79 16.73
N SER A 291 -0.82 -0.69 16.26
CA SER A 291 0.22 -0.69 15.22
C SER A 291 1.05 0.59 15.29
N SER A 292 2.28 0.55 14.78
CA SER A 292 2.92 1.77 14.27
C SER A 292 2.04 2.39 13.18
N ALA A 293 1.98 3.71 13.15
CA ALA A 293 1.37 4.51 12.10
C ALA A 293 2.41 4.96 11.04
N GLY A 294 3.71 4.76 11.28
CA GLY A 294 4.78 5.46 10.57
C GLY A 294 4.89 6.91 11.05
N ASP A 295 5.67 7.73 10.35
CA ASP A 295 5.79 9.17 10.61
C ASP A 295 4.73 9.91 9.79
N ILE A 296 3.56 10.18 10.38
CA ILE A 296 2.41 10.72 9.65
C ILE A 296 2.38 12.25 9.63
N ASP A 297 3.16 12.89 10.49
CA ASP A 297 3.29 14.35 10.56
C ASP A 297 4.65 14.88 10.05
N GLY A 298 5.56 13.98 9.69
CA GLY A 298 6.86 14.26 9.07
C GLY A 298 7.86 14.87 10.03
N ASP A 299 7.72 14.64 11.33
CA ASP A 299 8.61 15.17 12.35
C ASP A 299 9.85 14.27 12.62
N GLY A 300 9.88 13.10 11.98
CA GLY A 300 10.96 12.13 12.01
C GLY A 300 10.86 11.10 13.13
N PHE A 301 9.77 11.07 13.89
CA PHE A 301 9.50 10.04 14.90
C PHE A 301 8.37 9.12 14.42
N ALA A 302 8.42 7.84 14.81
CA ALA A 302 7.32 6.95 14.52
C ALA A 302 6.09 7.30 15.38
N ASP A 303 4.92 7.29 14.78
CA ASP A 303 3.64 7.49 15.44
C ASP A 303 2.95 6.16 15.71
N LEU A 304 1.89 6.21 16.53
CA LEU A 304 1.13 5.05 16.95
C LEU A 304 -0.33 5.19 16.54
N ILE A 305 -0.93 4.12 16.03
CA ILE A 305 -2.38 4.01 15.84
C ILE A 305 -2.95 2.85 16.65
N MET A 306 -4.11 3.08 17.27
CA MET A 306 -4.79 2.07 18.06
C MET A 306 -6.29 2.11 17.80
N GLY A 307 -6.87 0.95 17.53
CA GLY A 307 -8.30 0.78 17.42
C GLY A 307 -8.94 0.53 18.79
N GLY A 308 -10.13 1.10 19.02
CA GLY A 308 -10.91 0.80 20.20
C GLY A 308 -12.27 1.49 20.23
N ARG A 309 -12.70 1.92 21.43
CA ARG A 309 -14.01 2.55 21.65
C ARG A 309 -13.86 3.83 22.44
N ALA A 310 -14.48 4.91 21.97
CA ALA A 310 -14.41 6.22 22.61
C ALA A 310 -15.80 6.84 22.77
N THR A 311 -15.95 7.75 23.74
CA THR A 311 -17.09 8.67 23.76
C THR A 311 -16.71 9.96 23.04
N VAL A 312 -17.10 10.08 21.77
CA VAL A 312 -16.84 11.27 20.94
C VAL A 312 -18.12 12.09 20.85
N ASN A 313 -18.05 13.41 21.07
CA ASN A 313 -19.21 14.31 21.05
C ASN A 313 -20.38 13.85 21.95
N GLY A 314 -20.08 13.14 23.05
CA GLY A 314 -21.07 12.62 23.99
C GLY A 314 -21.79 11.35 23.53
N GLN A 315 -21.34 10.70 22.45
CA GLN A 315 -21.85 9.41 21.98
C GLN A 315 -20.74 8.36 21.97
N ARG A 316 -21.05 7.13 22.39
CA ARG A 316 -20.12 6.00 22.25
C ARG A 316 -20.02 5.64 20.78
N SER A 317 -18.81 5.65 20.24
CA SER A 317 -18.47 5.26 18.87
C SER A 317 -17.28 4.30 18.92
N ASP A 318 -17.18 3.42 17.93
CA ASP A 318 -15.89 2.85 17.57
C ASP A 318 -14.99 3.99 17.10
N ALA A 319 -13.73 3.95 17.50
CA ALA A 319 -12.79 5.05 17.32
C ALA A 319 -11.37 4.52 17.27
N SER A 320 -10.53 5.19 16.50
CA SER A 320 -9.08 4.97 16.53
C SER A 320 -8.38 6.18 17.13
N PHE A 321 -7.28 5.95 17.82
CA PHE A 321 -6.47 6.99 18.43
C PHE A 321 -5.10 6.98 17.76
N VAL A 322 -4.65 8.15 17.38
CA VAL A 322 -3.30 8.38 16.89
C VAL A 322 -2.53 9.14 17.96
N VAL A 323 -1.33 8.70 18.29
CA VAL A 323 -0.42 9.36 19.24
C VAL A 323 0.87 9.65 18.53
N PHE A 324 1.31 10.91 18.57
CA PHE A 324 2.56 11.30 17.91
C PHE A 324 3.79 10.92 18.72
N GLY A 325 4.83 10.48 18.01
CA GLY A 325 6.18 10.30 18.51
C GLY A 325 6.82 11.62 18.92
N LYS A 326 7.93 11.54 19.65
CA LYS A 326 8.76 12.71 20.01
C LYS A 326 10.06 12.30 20.69
N ALA A 327 11.09 13.11 20.53
CA ALA A 327 12.42 12.90 21.13
C ALA A 327 12.47 12.63 22.65
N SER A 328 11.56 13.24 23.43
CA SER A 328 11.59 13.12 24.90
C SER A 328 10.32 13.68 25.57
N GLY A 329 10.23 13.47 26.89
CA GLY A 329 9.17 14.05 27.71
C GLY A 329 7.87 13.25 27.65
N PHE A 330 7.96 11.94 27.47
CA PHE A 330 6.86 11.03 27.79
C PHE A 330 6.69 11.00 29.31
N ASP A 331 5.45 11.21 29.75
CA ASP A 331 5.07 10.90 31.11
C ASP A 331 4.82 9.39 31.22
N ALA A 332 4.88 8.84 32.43
CA ALA A 332 4.53 7.44 32.69
C ALA A 332 3.12 7.06 32.19
N THR A 333 2.23 8.05 32.03
CA THR A 333 0.87 7.86 31.56
C THR A 333 0.47 8.98 30.59
N LEU A 334 0.01 8.60 29.41
CA LEU A 334 -0.63 9.48 28.44
C LEU A 334 -2.15 9.22 28.45
N ASP A 335 -2.93 10.23 28.78
CA ASP A 335 -4.40 10.15 28.74
C ASP A 335 -4.89 10.57 27.35
N LEU A 336 -5.49 9.59 26.64
CA LEU A 336 -5.95 9.72 25.26
C LEU A 336 -7.10 10.72 25.07
N SER A 337 -7.75 11.20 26.14
CA SER A 337 -8.70 12.32 26.03
C SER A 337 -8.05 13.69 25.88
N ASN A 338 -6.73 13.78 26.09
CA ASN A 338 -5.97 15.01 25.91
C ASN A 338 -5.33 15.13 24.52
N LEU A 339 -5.69 14.25 23.58
CA LEU A 339 -5.31 14.41 22.19
C LEU A 339 -5.96 15.67 21.60
N ASP A 340 -5.16 16.58 21.07
CA ASP A 340 -5.60 17.90 20.64
C ASP A 340 -5.23 18.28 19.20
N GLY A 341 -4.61 17.35 18.46
CA GLY A 341 -4.12 17.55 17.11
C GLY A 341 -2.62 17.88 17.03
N SER A 342 -1.99 18.28 18.15
CA SER A 342 -0.55 18.56 18.24
C SER A 342 0.26 17.44 18.91
N ASN A 343 -0.42 16.48 19.53
CA ASN A 343 0.14 15.32 20.21
C ASN A 343 -0.55 14.02 19.77
N GLY A 344 -1.21 14.07 18.61
CA GLY A 344 -2.11 13.04 18.11
C GLY A 344 -3.58 13.48 18.07
N PHE A 345 -4.46 12.59 17.63
CA PHE A 345 -5.88 12.87 17.39
C PHE A 345 -6.75 11.63 17.47
N THR A 346 -8.08 11.82 17.48
CA THR A 346 -9.07 10.74 17.44
C THR A 346 -9.76 10.65 16.09
N LEU A 347 -9.73 9.47 15.47
CA LEU A 347 -10.55 9.10 14.32
C LEU A 347 -11.86 8.48 14.80
N TYR A 348 -12.99 8.90 14.24
CA TYR A 348 -14.30 8.33 14.58
C TYR A 348 -15.26 8.37 13.38
N GLY A 349 -16.44 7.79 13.53
CA GLY A 349 -17.36 7.60 12.41
C GLY A 349 -16.95 6.37 11.59
N GLY A 350 -17.66 6.10 10.50
CA GLY A 350 -17.53 4.81 9.79
C GLY A 350 -18.05 3.66 10.65
N ASN A 351 -19.22 3.12 10.31
CA ASN A 351 -19.89 2.09 11.13
C ASN A 351 -18.93 0.92 11.44
N SER A 352 -18.59 0.69 12.71
CA SER A 352 -17.62 -0.32 13.18
C SER A 352 -16.16 -0.11 12.75
N ALA A 353 -15.72 1.12 12.45
CA ALA A 353 -14.31 1.40 12.20
C ALA A 353 -13.49 1.32 13.50
N ALA A 354 -12.35 0.63 13.45
CA ALA A 354 -11.35 0.41 14.53
C ALA A 354 -11.15 -1.06 14.97
N ASP A 355 -11.73 -2.04 14.27
CA ASP A 355 -11.49 -3.46 14.61
C ASP A 355 -10.10 -3.95 14.17
N SER A 356 -9.52 -3.35 13.13
CA SER A 356 -8.13 -3.54 12.69
C SER A 356 -7.54 -2.19 12.25
N VAL A 357 -6.30 -1.89 12.65
CA VAL A 357 -5.58 -0.67 12.25
C VAL A 357 -4.15 -1.00 11.85
N SER A 358 -3.60 -0.25 10.91
CA SER A 358 -2.21 -0.36 10.46
C SER A 358 -1.72 0.96 9.86
N SER A 359 -0.40 1.13 9.72
CA SER A 359 0.13 2.08 8.75
C SER A 359 -0.25 1.60 7.35
N ALA A 360 -0.61 2.54 6.48
CA ALA A 360 -0.79 2.32 5.06
C ALA A 360 0.54 2.43 4.29
N GLY A 361 1.61 2.95 4.92
CA GLY A 361 2.77 3.47 4.18
C GLY A 361 2.43 4.80 3.50
N ASP A 362 3.28 5.27 2.60
CA ASP A 362 3.02 6.48 1.79
C ASP A 362 2.28 6.07 0.50
N VAL A 363 0.95 5.96 0.57
CA VAL A 363 0.15 5.41 -0.56
C VAL A 363 -0.11 6.45 -1.63
N ASN A 364 0.05 7.74 -1.31
CA ASN A 364 -0.16 8.86 -2.21
C ASN A 364 1.15 9.52 -2.69
N GLY A 365 2.30 9.09 -2.17
CA GLY A 365 3.64 9.56 -2.56
C GLY A 365 3.94 10.98 -2.13
N ASP A 366 3.28 11.49 -1.09
CA ASP A 366 3.48 12.86 -0.60
C ASP A 366 4.61 12.97 0.44
N GLY A 367 5.21 11.84 0.80
CA GLY A 367 6.33 11.72 1.73
C GLY A 367 5.94 11.57 3.19
N PHE A 368 4.65 11.45 3.50
CA PHE A 368 4.14 11.18 4.85
C PHE A 368 3.55 9.78 4.91
N ALA A 369 3.69 9.10 6.04
CA ALA A 369 2.99 7.83 6.21
C ALA A 369 1.47 8.08 6.36
N ASP A 370 0.68 7.18 5.79
CA ASP A 370 -0.78 7.21 5.84
C ASP A 370 -1.33 6.17 6.82
N LEU A 371 -2.61 6.29 7.16
CA LEU A 371 -3.29 5.41 8.12
C LEU A 371 -4.31 4.52 7.42
N LEU A 372 -4.40 3.25 7.83
CA LEU A 372 -5.41 2.31 7.36
C LEU A 372 -6.27 1.80 8.52
N ILE A 373 -7.58 1.93 8.39
CA ILE A 373 -8.57 1.59 9.43
C ILE A 373 -9.62 0.65 8.84
N GLY A 374 -9.68 -0.58 9.35
CA GLY A 374 -10.70 -1.57 9.03
C GLY A 374 -12.04 -1.28 9.71
N ALA A 375 -13.13 -1.53 8.97
CA ALA A 375 -14.52 -1.36 9.41
C ALA A 375 -15.40 -2.50 8.85
N ASP A 376 -15.17 -3.73 9.28
CA ASP A 376 -15.82 -4.94 8.73
C ASP A 376 -17.33 -5.00 8.98
N GLY A 377 -17.81 -4.31 10.02
CA GLY A 377 -19.25 -4.14 10.29
C GLY A 377 -19.93 -3.04 9.45
N ALA A 378 -19.25 -2.43 8.48
CA ALA A 378 -19.86 -1.46 7.57
C ALA A 378 -20.75 -2.15 6.52
N ASP A 379 -21.76 -1.41 6.02
CA ASP A 379 -22.79 -1.95 5.12
C ASP A 379 -22.87 -1.28 3.73
N PRO A 380 -21.76 -0.96 3.03
CA PRO A 380 -21.84 -0.27 1.73
C PRO A 380 -22.59 -1.08 0.66
N HIS A 381 -22.48 -2.40 0.67
CA HIS A 381 -23.09 -3.32 -0.31
C HIS A 381 -23.94 -4.42 0.33
N GLY A 382 -24.48 -4.17 1.52
CA GLY A 382 -25.29 -5.11 2.29
C GLY A 382 -24.71 -5.37 3.67
N THR A 383 -25.43 -6.15 4.50
CA THR A 383 -25.06 -6.41 5.89
C THR A 383 -23.63 -6.96 6.00
N ASN A 384 -22.78 -6.31 6.79
CA ASN A 384 -21.37 -6.65 7.03
C ASN A 384 -20.61 -6.91 5.73
N SER A 385 -20.86 -6.10 4.70
CA SER A 385 -20.03 -6.13 3.49
C SER A 385 -18.63 -5.59 3.76
N GLY A 386 -18.52 -4.73 4.78
CA GLY A 386 -17.27 -4.19 5.27
C GLY A 386 -16.76 -3.01 4.45
N SER A 387 -15.99 -2.16 5.10
CA SER A 387 -15.24 -1.06 4.49
C SER A 387 -13.86 -0.97 5.13
N SER A 388 -12.98 -0.19 4.53
CA SER A 388 -11.77 0.32 5.17
C SER A 388 -11.58 1.79 4.81
N TYR A 389 -10.85 2.53 5.63
CA TYR A 389 -10.59 3.95 5.43
C TYR A 389 -9.09 4.18 5.38
N VAL A 390 -8.65 4.95 4.40
CA VAL A 390 -7.30 5.50 4.33
C VAL A 390 -7.40 6.96 4.72
N VAL A 391 -6.55 7.41 5.65
CA VAL A 391 -6.44 8.81 6.07
C VAL A 391 -5.02 9.25 5.79
N PHE A 392 -4.87 10.34 5.03
CA PHE A 392 -3.54 10.79 4.61
C PHE A 392 -2.77 11.48 5.73
N GLY A 393 -1.46 11.20 5.78
CA GLY A 393 -0.46 11.95 6.53
C GLY A 393 -0.31 13.37 5.99
N LYS A 394 0.31 14.27 6.77
CA LYS A 394 0.63 15.65 6.36
C LYS A 394 1.44 16.38 7.43
N ALA A 395 2.28 17.31 6.98
CA ALA A 395 3.00 18.25 7.86
C ALA A 395 2.11 19.29 8.57
N ASP A 396 0.89 19.54 8.07
CA ASP A 396 -0.01 20.52 8.67
C ASP A 396 -0.68 19.94 9.94
N ASP A 397 -0.93 20.78 10.96
CA ASP A 397 -1.65 20.38 12.18
C ASP A 397 -2.92 19.56 11.89
N PHE A 398 -3.08 18.44 12.61
CA PHE A 398 -4.31 17.66 12.58
C PHE A 398 -5.38 18.29 13.47
N ASN A 399 -6.65 18.06 13.15
CA ASN A 399 -7.71 18.37 14.11
C ASN A 399 -7.70 17.31 15.21
N ALA A 400 -7.96 17.72 16.45
CA ALA A 400 -8.12 16.80 17.60
C ALA A 400 -9.07 15.61 17.32
N THR A 401 -10.07 15.82 16.46
CA THR A 401 -11.01 14.78 16.03
C THR A 401 -11.26 14.85 14.53
N ILE A 402 -11.25 13.70 13.85
CA ILE A 402 -11.53 13.57 12.42
C ILE A 402 -12.65 12.56 12.22
N ASP A 403 -13.67 12.95 11.46
CA ASP A 403 -14.80 12.09 11.10
C ASP A 403 -14.48 11.37 9.79
N LEU A 404 -14.32 10.05 9.86
CA LEU A 404 -14.02 9.18 8.71
C LEU A 404 -15.08 9.26 7.62
N SER A 405 -16.33 9.63 7.94
CA SER A 405 -17.38 9.82 6.92
C SER A 405 -17.27 11.15 6.16
N SER A 406 -16.38 12.04 6.60
CA SER A 406 -16.19 13.38 6.06
C SER A 406 -14.92 13.56 5.23
N LEU A 407 -14.10 12.50 5.10
CA LEU A 407 -12.90 12.52 4.27
C LEU A 407 -13.24 12.94 2.83
N ASP A 408 -12.26 13.53 2.15
CA ASP A 408 -12.29 13.92 0.76
C ASP A 408 -10.94 13.62 0.09
N SER A 409 -10.82 13.89 -1.20
CA SER A 409 -9.63 13.56 -2.00
C SER A 409 -8.30 14.08 -1.45
N ASN A 410 -8.32 15.06 -0.54
CA ASN A 410 -7.12 15.65 0.05
C ASN A 410 -6.82 15.10 1.44
N SER A 411 -7.73 14.35 2.04
CA SER A 411 -7.63 13.84 3.41
C SER A 411 -7.74 12.33 3.51
N GLY A 412 -8.14 11.66 2.43
CA GLY A 412 -8.17 10.20 2.34
C GLY A 412 -9.29 9.67 1.46
N PHE A 413 -9.55 8.38 1.59
CA PHE A 413 -10.62 7.71 0.84
C PHE A 413 -11.15 6.50 1.59
N ARG A 414 -12.24 5.93 1.07
CA ARG A 414 -12.86 4.72 1.60
C ARG A 414 -12.81 3.59 0.59
N LEU A 415 -12.45 2.40 1.05
CA LEU A 415 -12.53 1.14 0.33
C LEU A 415 -13.83 0.44 0.72
N ASP A 416 -14.70 0.14 -0.24
CA ASP A 416 -15.98 -0.55 0.02
C ASP A 416 -15.91 -2.02 -0.40
N GLY A 417 -16.26 -2.91 0.55
CA GLY A 417 -16.35 -4.35 0.34
C GLY A 417 -17.42 -4.74 -0.67
N VAL A 418 -17.38 -5.98 -1.17
CA VAL A 418 -18.08 -6.37 -2.40
C VAL A 418 -19.51 -6.87 -2.16
N GLY A 419 -19.67 -7.87 -1.30
CA GLY A 419 -20.93 -8.57 -1.04
C GLY A 419 -21.29 -8.56 0.44
N ALA A 420 -22.56 -8.83 0.74
CA ALA A 420 -23.02 -8.95 2.13
C ALA A 420 -22.32 -10.13 2.83
N PHE A 421 -21.90 -9.92 4.08
CA PHE A 421 -21.18 -10.86 4.95
C PHE A 421 -19.72 -11.14 4.58
N ASP A 422 -19.21 -10.58 3.48
CA ASP A 422 -17.81 -10.70 3.09
C ASP A 422 -16.84 -10.19 4.18
N SER A 423 -17.29 -9.22 4.98
CA SER A 423 -16.55 -8.64 6.11
C SER A 423 -15.19 -8.07 5.67
N ALA A 424 -15.17 -7.30 4.58
CA ALA A 424 -13.95 -6.63 4.14
C ALA A 424 -13.45 -5.64 5.21
N GLY A 425 -12.16 -5.68 5.53
CA GLY A 425 -11.56 -4.85 6.58
C GLY A 425 -11.46 -5.54 7.95
N VAL A 426 -11.74 -6.85 8.04
CA VAL A 426 -11.47 -7.65 9.25
C VAL A 426 -9.99 -7.60 9.62
N SER A 427 -9.11 -7.56 8.62
CA SER A 427 -7.68 -7.38 8.78
C SER A 427 -7.20 -6.49 7.64
N VAL A 428 -6.38 -5.49 7.98
CA VAL A 428 -5.82 -4.53 7.04
C VAL A 428 -4.34 -4.33 7.32
N SER A 429 -3.54 -4.09 6.29
CA SER A 429 -2.11 -3.77 6.43
C SER A 429 -1.61 -3.04 5.18
N SER A 430 -0.52 -2.28 5.28
CA SER A 430 0.30 -1.98 4.10
C SER A 430 0.77 -3.29 3.47
N ALA A 431 0.80 -3.34 2.15
CA ALA A 431 1.42 -4.39 1.36
C ALA A 431 2.88 -4.05 1.00
N GLY A 432 3.37 -2.87 1.40
CA GLY A 432 4.58 -2.26 0.82
C GLY A 432 4.38 -1.96 -0.66
N ASP A 433 5.43 -1.54 -1.36
CA ASP A 433 5.40 -1.36 -2.81
C ASP A 433 5.55 -2.72 -3.53
N ILE A 434 4.42 -3.43 -3.75
CA ILE A 434 4.40 -4.78 -4.33
C ILE A 434 4.68 -4.74 -5.84
N ASN A 435 4.54 -3.57 -6.46
CA ASN A 435 4.71 -3.39 -7.90
C ASN A 435 5.93 -2.52 -8.29
N ASN A 436 6.67 -1.99 -7.30
CA ASN A 436 7.81 -1.09 -7.43
C ASN A 436 7.53 0.15 -8.31
N ASP A 437 6.35 0.75 -8.15
CA ASP A 437 5.97 1.99 -8.84
C ASP A 437 6.29 3.27 -8.04
N GLY A 438 6.77 3.10 -6.80
CA GLY A 438 7.18 4.16 -5.89
C GLY A 438 6.11 4.59 -4.89
N PHE A 439 4.95 3.93 -4.86
CA PHE A 439 3.89 4.14 -3.87
C PHE A 439 3.72 2.89 -3.03
N ASP A 440 3.46 3.05 -1.73
CA ASP A 440 3.08 1.89 -0.92
C ASP A 440 1.68 1.41 -1.31
N ASP A 441 1.51 0.09 -1.33
CA ASP A 441 0.25 -0.56 -1.64
C ASP A 441 -0.46 -1.04 -0.37
N LEU A 442 -1.73 -1.46 -0.50
CA LEU A 442 -2.57 -1.87 0.61
C LEU A 442 -3.07 -3.29 0.44
N ILE A 443 -3.23 -4.03 1.53
CA ILE A 443 -3.95 -5.31 1.55
C ILE A 443 -5.13 -5.29 2.54
N VAL A 444 -6.29 -5.74 2.07
CA VAL A 444 -7.54 -5.83 2.84
C VAL A 444 -8.08 -7.26 2.81
N GLY A 445 -8.26 -7.86 3.98
CA GLY A 445 -8.86 -9.18 4.16
C GLY A 445 -10.40 -9.15 4.21
N ALA A 446 -11.03 -10.12 3.55
CA ALA A 446 -12.48 -10.36 3.53
C ALA A 446 -12.76 -11.86 3.68
N PRO A 447 -12.63 -12.41 4.91
CA PRO A 447 -12.65 -13.85 5.13
C PRO A 447 -14.01 -14.51 4.87
N GLY A 448 -15.12 -13.76 4.89
CA GLY A 448 -16.47 -14.28 4.60
C GLY A 448 -16.86 -14.20 3.12
N ALA A 449 -15.93 -13.85 2.22
CA ALA A 449 -16.25 -13.64 0.82
C ALA A 449 -16.51 -14.96 0.07
N ASP A 450 -17.68 -15.04 -0.57
CA ASP A 450 -18.19 -16.24 -1.26
C ASP A 450 -17.93 -16.22 -2.78
N VAL A 451 -16.76 -15.75 -3.21
CA VAL A 451 -16.49 -15.46 -4.62
C VAL A 451 -16.34 -16.71 -5.48
N VAL A 452 -15.65 -17.74 -4.96
CA VAL A 452 -15.39 -19.02 -5.64
C VAL A 452 -16.33 -20.13 -5.14
N GLY A 453 -16.85 -19.98 -3.92
CA GLY A 453 -17.73 -20.88 -3.17
C GLY A 453 -17.88 -20.36 -1.74
N ASP A 454 -18.66 -21.06 -0.91
CA ASP A 454 -18.99 -20.62 0.46
C ASP A 454 -17.73 -20.52 1.36
N ASP A 455 -17.54 -19.37 2.03
CA ASP A 455 -16.52 -19.08 3.04
C ASP A 455 -15.06 -19.44 2.64
N PHE A 456 -14.74 -19.40 1.34
CA PHE A 456 -13.35 -19.54 0.88
C PHE A 456 -12.48 -18.38 1.40
N GLY A 457 -13.09 -17.20 1.53
CA GLY A 457 -12.42 -15.97 1.87
C GLY A 457 -11.63 -15.38 0.72
N THR A 458 -11.35 -14.09 0.79
CA THR A 458 -10.65 -13.32 -0.24
C THR A 458 -9.78 -12.25 0.41
N SER A 459 -8.74 -11.82 -0.29
CA SER A 459 -8.02 -10.60 0.04
C SER A 459 -7.91 -9.70 -1.19
N TYR A 460 -7.76 -8.41 -0.98
CA TYR A 460 -7.68 -7.41 -2.05
C TYR A 460 -6.40 -6.62 -1.86
N VAL A 461 -5.57 -6.56 -2.90
CA VAL A 461 -4.41 -5.68 -2.95
C VAL A 461 -4.80 -4.46 -3.77
N ILE A 462 -4.59 -3.25 -3.23
CA ILE A 462 -4.94 -1.98 -3.88
C ILE A 462 -3.66 -1.21 -4.11
N PHE A 463 -3.43 -0.77 -5.35
CA PHE A 463 -2.21 -0.04 -5.66
C PHE A 463 -2.24 1.41 -5.22
N GLY A 464 -1.14 1.84 -4.61
CA GLY A 464 -0.78 3.22 -4.33
C GLY A 464 -0.78 4.07 -5.59
N ARG A 465 -1.04 5.38 -5.45
CA ARG A 465 -0.96 6.36 -6.55
C ARG A 465 -1.09 7.78 -6.03
N SER A 466 -0.56 8.74 -6.78
CA SER A 466 -0.61 10.16 -6.43
C SER A 466 -2.02 10.77 -6.32
N ASN A 467 -3.04 10.16 -6.92
CA ASN A 467 -4.40 10.68 -6.85
C ASN A 467 -5.45 9.56 -6.83
N PHE A 468 -6.21 9.48 -5.74
CA PHE A 468 -7.33 8.54 -5.56
C PHE A 468 -8.70 9.16 -5.86
N GLY A 469 -8.74 10.43 -6.27
CA GLY A 469 -9.93 11.18 -6.66
C GLY A 469 -10.71 10.57 -7.84
N SER A 470 -11.88 11.16 -8.12
CA SER A 470 -12.92 10.58 -8.99
C SER A 470 -12.38 9.96 -10.28
N ASP A 471 -12.78 8.71 -10.52
CA ASP A 471 -12.52 7.86 -11.68
C ASP A 471 -11.92 8.59 -12.88
N ASN A 472 -10.62 8.36 -13.04
CA ASN A 472 -9.85 8.61 -14.25
C ASN A 472 -9.41 10.05 -14.52
N VAL A 473 -9.38 10.95 -13.53
CA VAL A 473 -8.71 12.26 -13.70
C VAL A 473 -7.29 12.18 -13.13
N ILE A 474 -6.28 12.51 -13.95
CA ILE A 474 -4.87 12.62 -13.58
C ILE A 474 -4.52 14.11 -13.59
N GLU A 475 -4.57 14.74 -12.41
CA GLU A 475 -4.27 16.16 -12.25
C GLU A 475 -2.80 16.36 -11.87
N GLY A 476 -2.13 17.30 -12.53
CA GLY A 476 -0.83 17.83 -12.12
C GLY A 476 -0.95 19.06 -11.24
N THR A 477 0.19 19.68 -10.99
CA THR A 477 0.38 20.86 -10.15
C THR A 477 0.68 22.09 -11.02
N PRO A 478 0.86 23.29 -10.43
CA PRO A 478 1.39 24.44 -11.17
C PRO A 478 2.90 24.40 -11.48
N GLY A 479 3.55 23.22 -11.47
CA GLY A 479 4.97 23.02 -11.77
C GLY A 479 5.18 22.03 -12.91
N ASP A 480 6.44 21.77 -13.30
CA ASP A 480 6.74 20.81 -14.37
C ASP A 480 6.50 19.35 -13.89
N ASP A 481 5.45 18.70 -14.40
CA ASP A 481 4.96 17.39 -13.96
C ASP A 481 5.20 16.24 -14.97
N ASN A 482 5.20 14.99 -14.48
CA ASN A 482 5.29 13.78 -15.31
C ASN A 482 4.09 12.87 -15.04
N LEU A 483 3.02 13.10 -15.80
CA LEU A 483 1.73 12.45 -15.64
C LEU A 483 1.66 11.20 -16.53
N ARG A 484 1.29 10.06 -15.94
CA ARG A 484 1.28 8.76 -16.64
C ARG A 484 -0.03 8.03 -16.40
N GLY A 485 -0.72 7.72 -17.49
CA GLY A 485 -1.93 6.91 -17.47
C GLY A 485 -1.68 5.43 -17.72
N ILE A 486 -2.78 4.70 -17.87
CA ILE A 486 -2.80 3.27 -18.15
C ILE A 486 -3.45 3.04 -19.50
N SER A 487 -4.01 1.84 -19.75
CA SER A 487 -4.70 1.52 -21.00
C SER A 487 -6.22 1.78 -20.95
N ALA A 488 -6.71 2.36 -19.85
CA ALA A 488 -8.10 2.75 -19.68
C ALA A 488 -8.29 4.18 -20.21
N ALA A 489 -9.51 4.71 -20.15
CA ALA A 489 -9.74 6.08 -20.61
C ALA A 489 -9.54 7.04 -19.44
N GLU A 490 -8.53 7.91 -19.53
CA GLU A 490 -8.21 8.93 -18.52
C GLU A 490 -8.42 10.37 -18.99
N HIS A 491 -8.40 11.30 -18.04
CA HIS A 491 -8.49 12.73 -18.24
C HIS A 491 -7.31 13.37 -17.53
N PHE A 492 -6.28 13.71 -18.29
CA PHE A 492 -5.11 14.42 -17.81
C PHE A 492 -5.41 15.91 -17.79
N ILE A 493 -5.13 16.55 -16.66
CA ILE A 493 -5.16 18.00 -16.48
C ILE A 493 -3.79 18.40 -15.96
N ALA A 494 -2.94 18.95 -16.82
CA ALA A 494 -1.52 19.12 -16.51
C ALA A 494 -1.29 20.20 -15.45
N GLY A 495 -1.93 21.36 -15.62
CA GLY A 495 -1.70 22.53 -14.78
C GLY A 495 -0.82 23.57 -15.46
N ASP A 496 -0.25 24.50 -14.70
CA ASP A 496 0.77 25.39 -15.26
C ASP A 496 2.11 24.64 -15.20
N GLY A 497 2.97 24.70 -16.21
CA GLY A 497 4.22 23.92 -16.20
C GLY A 497 4.62 23.46 -17.59
N ASN A 498 5.83 22.95 -17.75
CA ASN A 498 6.21 22.21 -18.97
C ASN A 498 6.07 20.73 -18.68
N ASP A 499 4.92 20.17 -19.01
CA ASP A 499 4.49 18.88 -18.50
C ASP A 499 4.74 17.74 -19.48
N SER A 500 4.83 16.53 -18.95
CA SER A 500 4.97 15.30 -19.73
C SER A 500 3.77 14.40 -19.46
N LEU A 501 2.82 14.34 -20.40
CA LEU A 501 1.61 13.55 -20.30
C LEU A 501 1.74 12.27 -21.14
N ILE A 502 1.57 11.10 -20.55
CA ILE A 502 1.79 9.80 -21.21
C ILE A 502 0.56 8.91 -21.12
N GLY A 503 -0.23 8.84 -22.20
CA GLY A 503 -1.32 7.88 -22.33
C GLY A 503 -0.85 6.55 -22.89
N ARG A 504 -1.21 5.44 -22.24
CA ARG A 504 -0.77 4.08 -22.61
C ARG A 504 -1.86 3.30 -23.36
N GLY A 505 -2.86 4.01 -23.87
CA GLY A 505 -3.98 3.51 -24.68
C GLY A 505 -5.30 3.88 -24.03
N GLY A 506 -6.42 3.66 -24.72
CA GLY A 506 -7.73 4.08 -24.22
C GLY A 506 -8.20 5.42 -24.81
N ALA A 507 -9.37 5.87 -24.38
CA ALA A 507 -10.02 7.07 -24.91
C ALA A 507 -9.68 8.30 -24.07
N ASP A 508 -8.39 8.63 -24.02
CA ASP A 508 -7.85 9.66 -23.13
C ASP A 508 -8.19 11.09 -23.54
N ILE A 509 -8.39 11.96 -22.57
CA ILE A 509 -8.50 13.41 -22.68
C ILE A 509 -7.21 13.99 -22.12
N PHE A 510 -6.49 14.80 -22.90
CA PHE A 510 -5.31 15.54 -22.42
C PHE A 510 -5.58 17.04 -22.46
N GLU A 511 -5.36 17.72 -21.34
CA GLU A 511 -5.40 19.18 -21.19
C GLU A 511 -4.03 19.64 -20.66
N GLY A 512 -3.18 20.17 -21.55
CA GLY A 512 -1.83 20.68 -21.24
C GLY A 512 -1.82 22.01 -20.49
N GLU A 513 -2.88 22.80 -20.63
CA GLU A 513 -3.04 24.08 -19.92
C GLU A 513 -1.96 25.12 -20.25
N SER A 514 -0.96 25.41 -19.41
CA SER A 514 0.01 26.50 -19.69
C SER A 514 1.46 26.09 -19.56
N GLY A 515 2.18 26.03 -20.67
CA GLY A 515 3.62 25.87 -20.78
C GLY A 515 3.97 25.01 -21.99
N ASP A 516 5.23 24.59 -22.15
CA ASP A 516 5.65 23.80 -23.32
C ASP A 516 5.50 22.29 -23.02
N ASP A 517 4.37 21.70 -23.40
CA ASP A 517 3.99 20.34 -22.99
C ASP A 517 4.39 19.23 -23.97
N ASN A 518 4.56 18.03 -23.42
CA ASN A 518 4.95 16.82 -24.13
C ASN A 518 3.89 15.73 -23.95
N ILE A 519 2.97 15.63 -24.90
CA ILE A 519 1.85 14.69 -24.85
C ILE A 519 2.19 13.45 -25.69
N ARG A 520 2.14 12.27 -25.10
CA ARG A 520 2.48 10.98 -25.74
C ARG A 520 1.25 10.09 -25.80
N VAL A 521 0.90 9.66 -27.01
CA VAL A 521 -0.21 8.73 -27.25
C VAL A 521 0.29 7.40 -27.82
N ALA A 522 -0.15 6.30 -27.22
CA ALA A 522 0.21 4.95 -27.66
C ALA A 522 -0.55 4.51 -28.93
N ASP A 523 -1.76 5.04 -29.14
CA ASP A 523 -2.61 4.77 -30.29
C ASP A 523 -3.46 6.00 -30.68
N LEU A 524 -4.27 5.87 -31.72
CA LEU A 524 -5.13 6.95 -32.25
C LEU A 524 -6.55 6.95 -31.65
N GLY A 525 -6.76 6.18 -30.59
CA GLY A 525 -8.04 5.95 -29.92
C GLY A 525 -8.41 7.01 -28.86
N PHE A 526 -7.52 7.96 -28.57
CA PHE A 526 -7.76 9.04 -27.61
C PHE A 526 -9.03 9.84 -27.91
N ALA A 527 -9.64 10.36 -26.85
CA ALA A 527 -10.82 11.22 -26.92
C ALA A 527 -10.46 12.62 -27.42
N SER A 528 -9.50 13.29 -26.78
CA SER A 528 -8.99 14.61 -27.19
C SER A 528 -7.58 14.89 -26.68
N VAL A 529 -6.86 15.74 -27.40
CA VAL A 529 -5.54 16.29 -27.04
C VAL A 529 -5.64 17.80 -27.19
N ASP A 530 -5.46 18.53 -26.09
CA ASP A 530 -5.35 19.97 -26.08
C ASP A 530 -4.00 20.33 -25.46
N GLY A 531 -3.10 20.93 -26.24
CA GLY A 531 -1.78 21.35 -25.74
C GLY A 531 -1.84 22.61 -24.88
N GLY A 532 -2.87 23.45 -25.07
CA GLY A 532 -2.99 24.70 -24.33
C GLY A 532 -1.99 25.78 -24.79
N ALA A 533 -1.51 26.59 -23.85
CA ALA A 533 -0.71 27.75 -24.14
C ALA A 533 0.80 27.46 -24.06
N GLY A 534 1.44 27.22 -25.19
CA GLY A 534 2.90 27.13 -25.24
C GLY A 534 3.44 26.70 -26.60
N ASN A 535 4.44 25.82 -26.59
CA ASN A 535 4.93 25.13 -27.76
C ASN A 535 4.85 23.63 -27.53
N ASP A 536 3.73 23.06 -27.94
CA ASP A 536 3.31 21.75 -27.47
C ASP A 536 3.66 20.66 -28.48
N VAL A 537 3.95 19.47 -27.94
CA VAL A 537 4.45 18.35 -28.72
C VAL A 537 3.58 17.11 -28.56
N LEU A 538 2.88 16.71 -29.62
CA LEU A 538 2.18 15.43 -29.69
C LEU A 538 3.09 14.32 -30.27
N HIS A 539 3.42 13.33 -29.46
CA HIS A 539 4.19 12.14 -29.82
C HIS A 539 3.29 10.94 -30.15
N LEU A 540 3.52 10.34 -31.31
CA LEU A 540 2.89 9.10 -31.75
C LEU A 540 3.82 7.91 -31.45
N ASP A 541 3.81 7.41 -30.21
CA ASP A 541 4.76 6.39 -29.73
C ASP A 541 4.42 4.96 -30.20
N GLY A 542 3.22 4.76 -30.74
CA GLY A 542 2.71 3.49 -31.26
C GLY A 542 3.41 2.99 -32.55
N SER A 543 2.91 1.87 -33.08
CA SER A 543 3.47 1.22 -34.27
C SER A 543 2.53 1.15 -35.45
N GLY A 544 2.99 1.70 -36.58
CA GLY A 544 2.20 1.68 -37.83
C GLY A 544 0.99 2.61 -37.77
N LEU A 545 1.07 3.68 -36.98
CA LEU A 545 -0.03 4.63 -36.80
C LEU A 545 -0.21 5.42 -38.09
N ASN A 546 -1.44 5.51 -38.57
CA ASN A 546 -1.79 6.27 -39.77
C ASN A 546 -2.82 7.34 -39.40
N MET A 547 -2.31 8.52 -39.02
CA MET A 547 -3.13 9.65 -38.60
C MET A 547 -3.44 10.52 -39.82
N ASN A 548 -4.71 10.79 -40.05
CA ASN A 548 -5.18 11.77 -41.03
C ASN A 548 -5.83 12.91 -40.26
N LEU A 549 -5.21 14.09 -40.24
CA LEU A 549 -5.64 15.20 -39.37
C LEU A 549 -7.08 15.64 -39.64
N ALA A 550 -7.57 15.50 -40.88
CA ALA A 550 -8.97 15.77 -41.21
C ALA A 550 -9.97 14.92 -40.40
N ASP A 551 -9.56 13.76 -39.88
CA ASP A 551 -10.39 12.89 -39.03
C ASP A 551 -10.33 13.29 -37.53
N PHE A 552 -9.53 14.32 -37.18
CA PHE A 552 -9.24 14.76 -35.80
C PHE A 552 -9.50 16.26 -35.56
N GLU A 553 -10.24 16.95 -36.43
CA GLU A 553 -10.49 18.41 -36.35
C GLU A 553 -11.09 18.87 -35.00
N ASP A 554 -11.94 18.05 -34.37
CA ASP A 554 -12.54 18.33 -33.06
C ASP A 554 -11.81 17.64 -31.88
N LYS A 555 -10.65 17.03 -32.15
CA LYS A 555 -9.93 16.18 -31.20
C LYS A 555 -8.52 16.64 -30.87
N ILE A 556 -7.89 17.44 -31.71
CA ILE A 556 -6.54 17.94 -31.48
C ILE A 556 -6.56 19.46 -31.63
N SER A 557 -6.18 20.16 -30.57
CA SER A 557 -5.99 21.61 -30.55
C SER A 557 -4.67 21.98 -29.90
N ASP A 558 -4.19 23.17 -30.26
CA ASP A 558 -3.02 23.84 -29.71
C ASP A 558 -1.76 22.95 -29.67
N ILE A 559 -1.39 22.41 -30.85
CA ILE A 559 -0.17 21.62 -31.06
C ILE A 559 0.73 22.23 -32.14
N GLU A 560 1.94 22.65 -31.77
CA GLU A 560 2.93 23.21 -32.71
C GLU A 560 3.86 22.15 -33.31
N THR A 561 4.02 20.99 -32.65
CA THR A 561 4.92 19.92 -33.08
C THR A 561 4.26 18.55 -33.03
N ILE A 562 4.27 17.83 -34.15
CA ILE A 562 3.94 16.40 -34.18
C ILE A 562 5.23 15.59 -34.31
N CYS A 563 5.38 14.60 -33.45
CA CYS A 563 6.55 13.76 -33.36
C CYS A 563 6.19 12.31 -33.72
N LEU A 564 6.67 11.85 -34.87
CA LEU A 564 6.46 10.50 -35.40
C LEU A 564 7.50 9.49 -34.90
N TYR A 565 8.45 9.92 -34.03
CA TYR A 565 9.43 9.03 -33.42
C TYR A 565 8.73 7.97 -32.56
N GLY A 566 8.45 6.81 -33.13
CA GLY A 566 7.79 5.68 -32.47
C GLY A 566 8.39 4.33 -32.89
N LYS A 567 7.67 3.25 -32.60
CA LYS A 567 8.05 1.89 -33.03
C LYS A 567 7.55 1.63 -34.44
N GLY A 568 8.40 1.41 -35.44
CA GLY A 568 7.94 1.13 -36.80
C GLY A 568 7.56 2.39 -37.60
N ASP A 569 6.88 2.22 -38.73
CA ASP A 569 6.70 3.27 -39.74
C ASP A 569 5.34 3.98 -39.56
N ASN A 570 5.35 5.23 -39.11
CA ASN A 570 4.13 6.03 -38.90
C ASN A 570 3.83 6.94 -40.09
N THR A 571 2.55 7.22 -40.35
CA THR A 571 2.09 8.10 -41.43
C THR A 571 1.21 9.23 -40.89
N LEU A 572 1.50 10.46 -41.31
CA LEU A 572 0.68 11.66 -41.07
C LEU A 572 0.13 12.18 -42.40
N THR A 573 -1.19 12.32 -42.52
CA THR A 573 -1.85 12.94 -43.67
C THR A 573 -2.45 14.28 -43.23
N LEU A 574 -2.23 15.35 -44.01
CA LEU A 574 -2.78 16.66 -43.70
C LEU A 574 -3.03 17.53 -44.93
N THR A 575 -4.01 18.43 -44.79
CA THR A 575 -4.23 19.60 -45.66
C THR A 575 -3.65 20.87 -45.03
N ALA A 576 -3.60 21.96 -45.80
CA ALA A 576 -3.23 23.26 -45.26
C ALA A 576 -4.25 23.80 -44.24
N VAL A 577 -5.53 23.42 -44.37
CA VAL A 577 -6.59 23.81 -43.42
C VAL A 577 -6.38 23.08 -42.09
N ASP A 578 -6.08 21.78 -42.14
CA ASP A 578 -5.83 20.98 -40.94
C ASP A 578 -4.66 21.58 -40.12
N LEU A 579 -3.59 22.00 -40.80
CA LEU A 579 -2.45 22.66 -40.14
C LEU A 579 -2.86 23.97 -39.46
N LEU A 580 -3.62 24.82 -40.16
CA LEU A 580 -4.05 26.12 -39.63
C LEU A 580 -5.05 26.00 -38.47
N ASN A 581 -5.75 24.89 -38.36
CA ASN A 581 -6.68 24.62 -37.27
C ASN A 581 -6.00 23.97 -36.05
N LEU A 582 -4.73 23.55 -36.18
CA LEU A 582 -4.03 22.79 -35.15
C LEU A 582 -3.50 23.66 -34.00
N SER A 583 -3.25 24.95 -34.25
CA SER A 583 -2.75 25.90 -33.24
C SER A 583 -3.29 27.29 -33.53
N ASP A 584 -3.80 27.97 -32.51
CA ASP A 584 -4.27 29.36 -32.66
C ASP A 584 -3.11 30.39 -32.59
N THR A 585 -1.92 29.95 -32.16
CA THR A 585 -0.74 30.80 -31.96
C THR A 585 0.22 30.79 -33.15
N SER A 586 0.17 29.74 -33.98
CA SER A 586 1.16 29.50 -35.03
C SER A 586 0.56 28.86 -36.28
N ASN A 587 0.75 29.53 -37.43
CA ASN A 587 0.51 28.91 -38.74
C ASN A 587 1.65 27.95 -39.17
N THR A 588 2.50 27.54 -38.23
CA THR A 588 3.66 26.67 -38.49
C THR A 588 3.56 25.38 -37.69
N LEU A 589 3.52 24.25 -38.38
CA LEU A 589 3.64 22.92 -37.78
C LEU A 589 5.05 22.36 -38.03
N LYS A 590 5.67 21.83 -36.99
CA LYS A 590 6.90 21.03 -37.09
C LYS A 590 6.55 19.54 -37.05
N VAL A 591 7.13 18.76 -37.96
CA VAL A 591 7.00 17.30 -37.93
C VAL A 591 8.37 16.66 -37.91
N ASN A 592 8.64 15.88 -36.86
CA ASN A 592 9.87 15.12 -36.69
C ASN A 592 9.58 13.62 -36.81
N GLY A 593 10.55 12.82 -37.29
CA GLY A 593 10.40 11.37 -37.42
C GLY A 593 11.70 10.70 -37.86
N ASN A 594 11.71 9.37 -37.86
CA ASN A 594 12.83 8.54 -38.25
C ASN A 594 12.65 7.96 -39.67
N ALA A 595 13.63 7.18 -40.13
CA ALA A 595 13.58 6.56 -41.45
C ALA A 595 12.51 5.45 -41.49
N GLY A 596 11.49 5.65 -42.32
CA GLY A 596 10.32 4.78 -42.40
C GLY A 596 9.03 5.60 -42.29
N ASP A 597 9.07 6.68 -41.52
CA ASP A 597 7.95 7.59 -41.35
C ASP A 597 7.62 8.37 -42.63
N ARG A 598 6.34 8.71 -42.77
CA ARG A 598 5.78 9.33 -43.97
C ARG A 598 4.84 10.48 -43.65
N ILE A 599 4.90 11.53 -44.44
CA ILE A 599 3.87 12.57 -44.51
C ILE A 599 3.22 12.53 -45.89
N VAL A 600 1.90 12.57 -45.93
CA VAL A 600 1.10 12.70 -47.15
C VAL A 600 0.46 14.08 -47.14
N LEU A 601 0.87 14.93 -48.07
CA LEU A 601 0.33 16.27 -48.24
C LEU A 601 -0.80 16.24 -49.27
N ASP A 602 -2.01 16.57 -48.81
CA ASP A 602 -3.17 16.76 -49.68
C ASP A 602 -3.35 18.25 -49.99
N GLY A 603 -3.53 18.56 -51.28
CA GLY A 603 -3.63 19.92 -51.82
C GLY A 603 -2.35 20.48 -52.46
N ASP A 604 -2.42 21.74 -52.89
CA ASP A 604 -1.39 22.40 -53.70
C ASP A 604 -0.22 22.95 -52.86
N TRP A 605 0.54 22.09 -52.20
CA TRP A 605 1.70 22.50 -51.40
C TRP A 605 2.90 22.88 -52.28
N THR A 606 3.61 23.95 -51.89
CA THR A 606 4.84 24.39 -52.54
C THR A 606 6.06 23.93 -51.74
N ASP A 607 6.98 23.21 -52.39
CA ASP A 607 8.28 22.85 -51.83
C ASP A 607 9.22 24.08 -51.78
N GLY A 608 9.57 24.51 -50.57
CA GLY A 608 10.46 25.63 -50.28
C GLY A 608 11.93 25.24 -50.06
N GLY A 609 12.26 23.96 -50.10
CA GLY A 609 13.60 23.43 -49.86
C GLY A 609 14.01 23.41 -48.38
N SER A 610 15.29 23.16 -48.12
CA SER A 610 15.81 23.01 -46.75
C SER A 610 16.03 24.34 -46.02
N ARG A 611 15.68 24.40 -44.73
CA ARG A 611 15.82 25.57 -43.84
C ARG A 611 16.66 25.23 -42.59
N GLY A 612 17.38 26.24 -42.07
CA GLY A 612 18.10 26.17 -40.78
C GLY A 612 19.19 25.10 -40.75
N SER A 613 20.35 25.35 -41.38
CA SER A 613 21.49 24.40 -41.45
C SER A 613 21.18 23.02 -42.07
N GLY A 614 19.98 22.83 -42.61
CA GLY A 614 19.52 21.58 -43.21
C GLY A 614 18.50 20.82 -42.35
N TYR A 615 18.33 21.13 -41.06
CA TYR A 615 17.53 20.27 -40.16
C TYR A 615 16.09 20.00 -40.62
N TYR A 616 15.46 20.95 -41.32
CA TYR A 616 14.11 20.82 -41.84
C TYR A 616 14.03 21.06 -43.35
N HIS A 617 13.07 20.39 -43.99
CA HIS A 617 12.57 20.70 -45.32
C HIS A 617 11.23 21.43 -45.21
N VAL A 618 11.03 22.49 -45.99
CA VAL A 618 9.89 23.40 -45.83
C VAL A 618 8.87 23.19 -46.93
N TYR A 619 7.60 23.09 -46.55
CA TYR A 619 6.47 23.12 -47.47
C TYR A 619 5.54 24.26 -47.07
N THR A 620 4.98 24.98 -48.04
CA THR A 620 4.10 26.11 -47.78
C THR A 620 2.84 26.06 -48.64
N HIS A 621 1.71 26.45 -48.07
CA HIS A 621 0.46 26.69 -48.79
C HIS A 621 -0.25 27.89 -48.17
N ASP A 622 -0.38 28.98 -48.94
CA ASP A 622 -0.82 30.29 -48.42
C ASP A 622 -0.05 30.70 -47.16
N ASP A 623 -0.72 30.85 -46.01
CA ASP A 623 -0.11 31.24 -44.74
C ASP A 623 0.41 30.03 -43.94
N ALA A 624 0.09 28.80 -44.34
CA ALA A 624 0.51 27.57 -43.67
C ALA A 624 1.97 27.23 -43.99
N VAL A 625 2.75 26.91 -42.97
CA VAL A 625 4.16 26.52 -43.06
C VAL A 625 4.37 25.18 -42.39
N LEU A 626 4.77 24.16 -43.14
CA LEU A 626 5.15 22.86 -42.62
C LEU A 626 6.66 22.70 -42.63
N LEU A 627 7.25 22.36 -41.48
CA LEU A 627 8.67 22.06 -41.32
C LEU A 627 8.86 20.56 -41.07
N VAL A 628 9.38 19.83 -42.04
CA VAL A 628 9.53 18.37 -41.99
C VAL A 628 10.98 17.96 -41.72
N GLY A 629 11.22 17.11 -40.73
CA GLY A 629 12.55 16.58 -40.43
C GLY A 629 13.11 15.74 -41.58
N GLN A 630 14.43 15.82 -41.82
CA GLN A 630 15.08 15.21 -43.00
C GLN A 630 14.89 13.70 -43.18
N ASN A 631 14.58 12.97 -42.11
CA ASN A 631 14.47 11.51 -42.16
C ASN A 631 13.05 11.04 -42.51
N VAL A 632 12.08 11.96 -42.63
CA VAL A 632 10.69 11.66 -42.94
C VAL A 632 10.46 11.77 -44.45
N THR A 633 9.80 10.77 -45.03
CA THR A 633 9.44 10.79 -46.46
C THR A 633 8.20 11.65 -46.67
N VAL A 634 8.20 12.52 -47.68
CA VAL A 634 7.03 13.35 -48.01
C VAL A 634 6.50 12.97 -49.38
N ASP A 635 5.20 12.71 -49.45
CA ASP A 635 4.48 12.43 -50.69
C ASP A 635 3.33 13.40 -50.89
N PHE A 636 2.98 13.65 -52.15
CA PHE A 636 1.86 14.51 -52.54
C PHE A 636 0.72 13.62 -53.05
N ALA A 637 -0.49 13.83 -52.52
CA ALA A 637 -1.69 13.05 -52.88
C ALA A 637 -2.33 13.50 -54.20
#